data_AF-A0A6A5TW17-F1
#
_entry.id   AF-A0A6A5TW17-F1
#
_cell.length_a   1.000
_cell.length_b   1.000
_cell.length_c   1.000
_cell.angle_alpha   90.00
_cell.angle_beta   90.00
_cell.angle_gamma   90.00
#
_symmetry.space_group_name_H-M   'P 1'
#
loop_
_entity.id
_entity.type
_entity.pdbx_description
1 polymer ?
#
loop_
_entity_poly.entity_id
_entity_poly.type
_entity_poly.pdbx_seq_one_letter_code
_entity_poly.pdbx_strand_id
1 'polypeptide(L)'
;MAVCSRPYSAIEISANLHNKVTKAATAKILKDLHERNQLEGRAAGKQIVYHVHQDPNDAYSPEELAALDTTINELRTNTTTLTATAKTLRSSLSSLNSTLSTADLIANVQALETEKNEIVGRLDTLKAGKAEKVTKKERDEVEKEWKSASMISKRRERIAVDMWKFIEDMVEGKEKREELRESLGLDE
;
A
#
# COMPACT_ATOMS: atom_id res chain seq x y z
N MET A 1 5.26 -11.34 -47.87
CA MET A 1 6.10 -10.21 -48.34
C MET A 1 5.28 -9.05 -48.91
N ALA A 2 3.98 -9.20 -49.21
CA ALA A 2 3.14 -8.11 -49.73
C ALA A 2 2.87 -6.93 -48.77
N VAL A 3 3.22 -7.05 -47.47
CA VAL A 3 2.96 -6.02 -46.44
C VAL A 3 4.25 -5.26 -46.06
N CYS A 4 5.42 -5.66 -46.58
CA CYS A 4 6.68 -5.02 -46.24
C CYS A 4 7.62 -4.98 -47.46
N SER A 5 7.88 -3.77 -47.96
CA SER A 5 8.78 -3.49 -49.08
C SER A 5 10.26 -3.71 -48.75
N ARG A 6 10.57 -4.20 -47.54
CA ARG A 6 11.93 -4.53 -47.12
C ARG A 6 12.39 -5.81 -47.83
N PRO A 7 13.58 -5.84 -48.43
CA PRO A 7 14.13 -7.04 -49.04
C PRO A 7 14.57 -8.03 -47.94
N TYR A 8 14.32 -9.33 -48.13
CA TYR A 8 14.59 -10.36 -47.12
C TYR A 8 15.36 -11.56 -47.68
N SER A 9 16.23 -12.13 -46.86
CA SER A 9 16.87 -13.43 -47.10
C SER A 9 16.00 -14.61 -46.63
N ALA A 10 16.29 -15.80 -47.14
CA ALA A 10 15.62 -17.04 -46.70
C ALA A 10 15.78 -17.31 -45.19
N ILE A 11 16.88 -16.83 -44.59
CA ILE A 11 17.15 -16.97 -43.15
C ILE A 11 16.24 -16.04 -42.35
N GLU A 12 16.14 -14.77 -42.75
CA GLU A 12 15.30 -13.79 -42.08
C GLU A 12 13.82 -14.15 -42.19
N ILE A 13 13.37 -14.68 -43.33
CA ILE A 13 11.99 -15.14 -43.50
C ILE A 13 11.69 -16.33 -42.59
N SER A 14 12.59 -17.32 -42.51
CA SER A 14 12.47 -18.46 -41.58
C SER A 14 12.38 -17.97 -40.13
N ALA A 15 13.22 -17.00 -39.75
CA ALA A 15 13.23 -16.44 -38.40
C ALA A 15 11.97 -15.63 -38.08
N ASN A 16 11.51 -14.78 -38.99
CA ASN A 16 10.26 -13.99 -38.83
C ASN A 16 9.01 -14.87 -38.75
N LEU A 17 9.05 -16.07 -39.35
CA LEU A 17 7.99 -17.07 -39.24
C LEU A 17 8.16 -18.00 -38.03
N HIS A 18 9.05 -17.66 -37.09
CA HIS A 18 9.37 -18.46 -35.90
C HIS A 18 9.74 -19.92 -36.22
N ASN A 19 10.49 -20.14 -37.31
CA ASN A 19 10.90 -21.46 -37.81
C ASN A 19 9.76 -22.45 -38.12
N LYS A 20 8.53 -21.97 -38.29
CA LYS A 20 7.41 -22.79 -38.80
C LYS A 20 7.69 -23.35 -40.19
N VAL A 21 8.53 -22.66 -40.97
CA VAL A 21 9.09 -23.14 -42.23
C VAL A 21 10.61 -23.18 -42.07
N THR A 22 11.23 -24.32 -42.37
CA THR A 22 12.68 -24.46 -42.22
C THR A 22 13.42 -23.62 -43.25
N LYS A 23 14.65 -23.20 -42.94
CA LYS A 23 15.52 -22.45 -43.86
C LYS A 23 15.62 -23.10 -45.25
N ALA A 24 15.74 -24.43 -45.31
CA ALA A 24 15.84 -25.17 -46.56
C ALA A 24 14.53 -25.12 -47.36
N ALA A 25 13.38 -25.28 -46.69
CA ALA A 25 12.07 -25.15 -47.32
C ALA A 25 11.82 -23.73 -47.81
N THR A 26 12.14 -22.72 -46.99
CA THR A 26 12.03 -21.29 -47.36
C THR A 26 12.90 -20.96 -48.57
N ALA A 27 14.15 -21.43 -48.62
CA ALA A 27 15.02 -21.22 -49.78
C ALA A 27 14.48 -21.88 -51.05
N LYS A 28 13.89 -23.09 -50.95
CA LYS A 28 13.28 -23.77 -52.08
C LYS A 28 12.05 -23.02 -52.61
N ILE A 29 11.18 -22.56 -51.71
CA ILE A 29 9.98 -21.80 -52.06
C ILE A 29 10.35 -20.47 -52.71
N LEU A 30 11.34 -19.74 -52.17
CA LEU A 30 11.80 -18.48 -52.74
C LEU A 30 12.44 -18.67 -54.11
N LYS A 31 13.17 -19.77 -54.33
CA LYS A 31 13.71 -20.11 -55.65
C LYS A 31 12.60 -20.39 -56.66
N ASP A 32 11.60 -21.19 -56.29
CA ASP A 32 10.43 -21.49 -57.14
C ASP A 32 9.61 -20.23 -57.46
N LEU A 33 9.40 -19.34 -56.49
CA LEU A 33 8.71 -18.06 -56.71
C LEU A 33 9.52 -17.08 -57.58
N HIS A 34 10.84 -17.13 -57.50
CA HIS A 34 11.72 -16.36 -58.38
C HIS A 34 11.68 -16.91 -59.82
N GLU A 35 11.69 -18.24 -59.99
CA GLU A 35 11.55 -18.90 -61.29
C GLU A 35 10.18 -18.61 -61.95
N ARG A 36 9.13 -18.41 -61.13
CA ARG A 36 7.80 -17.98 -61.57
C ARG A 36 7.67 -16.47 -61.80
N ASN A 37 8.77 -15.72 -61.71
CA ASN A 37 8.82 -14.27 -61.88
C ASN A 37 7.83 -13.49 -60.99
N GLN A 38 7.56 -14.00 -59.79
CA GLN A 38 6.69 -13.33 -58.81
C GLN A 38 7.50 -12.47 -57.82
N LEU A 39 8.81 -12.69 -57.78
CA LEU A 39 9.74 -11.95 -56.94
C LEU A 39 11.14 -11.92 -57.56
N GLU A 40 11.86 -10.85 -57.29
CA GLU A 40 13.21 -10.62 -57.76
C GLU A 40 14.20 -11.07 -56.69
N GLY A 41 15.15 -11.92 -57.06
CA GLY A 41 16.24 -12.37 -56.20
C GLY A 41 17.56 -11.76 -56.64
N ARG A 42 18.23 -11.01 -55.76
CA ARG A 42 19.59 -10.50 -56.01
C ARG A 42 20.60 -11.12 -55.06
N ALA A 43 21.76 -11.49 -55.60
CA ALA A 43 22.87 -11.99 -54.79
C ALA A 43 23.49 -10.83 -53.98
N ALA A 44 23.50 -10.97 -52.66
CA ALA A 44 24.17 -10.08 -51.72
C ALA A 44 25.25 -10.87 -50.98
N GLY A 45 26.46 -10.90 -51.55
CA GLY A 45 27.58 -11.68 -51.02
C GLY A 45 27.28 -13.19 -51.05
N LYS A 46 27.26 -13.83 -49.87
CA LYS A 46 27.02 -15.29 -49.72
C LYS A 46 25.54 -15.68 -49.68
N GLN A 47 24.62 -14.72 -49.72
CA GLN A 47 23.18 -14.95 -49.57
C GLN A 47 22.41 -14.33 -50.73
N ILE A 48 21.23 -14.87 -51.04
CA ILE A 48 20.29 -14.27 -51.99
C ILE A 48 19.22 -13.55 -51.18
N VAL A 49 18.97 -12.30 -51.54
CA VAL A 49 17.94 -11.46 -50.95
C VAL A 49 16.83 -11.31 -51.98
N TYR A 50 15.60 -11.54 -51.54
CA TYR A 50 14.41 -11.51 -52.37
C TYR A 50 13.56 -10.29 -52.04
N HIS A 51 13.00 -9.67 -53.07
CA HIS A 51 12.02 -8.59 -52.94
C HIS A 51 10.88 -8.78 -53.94
N VAL A 52 9.73 -8.19 -53.63
CA VAL A 52 8.58 -8.18 -54.54
C VAL A 52 8.83 -7.11 -55.63
N HIS A 53 8.32 -7.34 -56.84
CA HIS A 53 8.34 -6.33 -57.89
C HIS A 53 7.52 -5.11 -57.45
N GLN A 54 8.06 -3.91 -57.63
CA GLN A 54 7.36 -2.65 -57.39
C GLN A 54 6.91 -2.12 -58.74
N ASP A 55 5.60 -1.96 -58.94
CA ASP A 55 5.06 -1.41 -60.17
C ASP A 55 5.27 0.12 -60.17
N PRO A 56 6.00 0.70 -61.14
CA PRO A 56 6.15 2.15 -61.25
C PRO A 56 4.84 2.88 -61.58
N ASN A 57 3.80 2.18 -62.06
CA ASN A 57 2.48 2.75 -62.30
C ASN A 57 1.61 2.86 -61.04
N ASP A 58 2.00 2.16 -59.95
CA ASP A 58 1.40 2.32 -58.62
C ASP A 58 2.02 3.52 -57.85
N ALA A 59 2.86 4.32 -58.51
CA ALA A 59 3.45 5.51 -57.91
C ALA A 59 2.40 6.62 -57.77
N TYR A 60 2.16 7.05 -56.53
CA TYR A 60 1.32 8.21 -56.24
C TYR A 60 1.86 9.48 -56.91
N SER A 61 0.96 10.31 -57.39
CA SER A 61 1.30 11.65 -57.86
C SER A 61 1.79 12.54 -56.69
N PRO A 62 2.56 13.61 -56.97
CA PRO A 62 3.01 14.54 -55.93
C PRO A 62 1.87 15.16 -55.13
N GLU A 63 0.71 15.39 -55.77
CA GLU A 63 -0.48 15.96 -55.12
C GLU A 63 -1.12 14.96 -54.16
N GLU A 64 -1.24 13.69 -54.55
CA GLU A 64 -1.75 12.63 -53.68
C GLU A 64 -0.83 12.38 -52.48
N LEU A 65 0.49 12.45 -52.68
CA LEU A 65 1.46 12.36 -51.58
C LEU A 65 1.30 13.51 -50.60
N ALA A 66 1.15 14.75 -51.08
CA ALA A 66 0.92 15.91 -50.22
C ALA A 66 -0.40 15.83 -49.44
N ALA A 67 -1.47 15.31 -50.07
CA ALA A 67 -2.75 15.07 -49.40
C ALA A 67 -2.64 13.97 -48.31
N LEU A 68 -1.87 12.92 -48.59
CA LEU A 68 -1.62 11.85 -47.63
C LEU A 68 -0.79 12.34 -46.44
N ASP A 69 0.25 13.14 -46.68
CA ASP A 69 1.06 13.77 -45.63
C ASP A 69 0.22 14.70 -44.74
N THR A 70 -0.70 15.47 -45.34
CA THR A 70 -1.64 16.30 -44.59
C THR A 70 -2.50 15.44 -43.67
N THR A 71 -3.08 14.36 -44.21
CA THR A 71 -3.91 13.41 -43.45
C THR A 71 -3.12 12.73 -42.33
N ILE A 72 -1.87 12.33 -42.59
CA ILE A 72 -0.96 11.74 -41.59
C ILE A 72 -0.73 12.72 -40.44
N ASN A 73 -0.47 13.99 -40.74
CA ASN A 73 -0.22 15.02 -39.74
C ASN A 73 -1.47 15.32 -38.90
N GLU A 74 -2.65 15.39 -39.54
CA GLU A 74 -3.93 15.52 -38.84
C GLU A 74 -4.19 14.35 -37.90
N LEU A 75 -4.06 13.11 -38.39
CA LEU A 75 -4.27 11.91 -37.58
C LEU A 75 -3.27 11.81 -36.42
N ARG A 76 -2.00 12.19 -36.63
CA ARG A 76 -0.99 12.25 -35.55
C ARG A 76 -1.37 13.27 -34.49
N THR A 77 -1.83 14.44 -34.89
CA THR A 77 -2.27 15.50 -33.98
C THR A 77 -3.50 15.06 -33.19
N ASN A 78 -4.50 14.48 -33.85
CA ASN A 78 -5.70 13.95 -33.23
C ASN A 78 -5.39 12.81 -32.26
N THR A 79 -4.48 11.90 -32.63
CA THR A 79 -4.06 10.80 -31.76
C THR A 79 -3.38 11.32 -30.50
N THR A 80 -2.50 12.32 -30.64
CA THR A 80 -1.77 12.92 -29.53
C THR A 80 -2.73 13.62 -28.56
N THR A 81 -3.66 14.42 -29.09
CA THR A 81 -4.67 15.13 -28.30
C THR A 81 -5.63 14.17 -27.59
N LEU A 82 -6.18 13.17 -28.30
CA LEU A 82 -7.05 12.15 -27.72
C LEU A 82 -6.33 11.33 -26.64
N THR A 83 -5.05 11.01 -26.83
CA THR A 83 -4.27 10.29 -25.81
C THR A 83 -4.06 11.14 -24.56
N ALA A 84 -3.77 12.44 -24.73
CA ALA A 84 -3.62 13.37 -23.62
C ALA A 84 -4.95 13.54 -22.84
N THR A 85 -6.06 13.75 -23.54
CA THR A 85 -7.39 13.87 -22.90
C THR A 85 -7.80 12.59 -22.17
N ALA A 86 -7.56 11.42 -22.77
CA ALA A 86 -7.84 10.15 -22.12
C ALA A 86 -6.98 9.94 -20.86
N LYS A 87 -5.73 10.41 -20.85
CA LYS A 87 -4.87 10.38 -19.65
C LYS A 87 -5.45 11.27 -18.55
N THR A 88 -5.84 12.51 -18.88
CA THR A 88 -6.45 13.44 -17.92
C THR A 88 -7.74 12.89 -17.34
N LEU A 89 -8.65 12.39 -18.18
CA LEU A 89 -9.92 11.80 -17.74
C LEU A 89 -9.71 10.58 -16.83
N ARG A 90 -8.75 9.70 -17.14
CA ARG A 90 -8.40 8.57 -16.26
C ARG A 90 -7.88 9.04 -14.91
N SER A 91 -7.04 10.07 -14.88
CA SER A 91 -6.57 10.66 -13.61
C SER A 91 -7.72 11.27 -12.80
N SER A 92 -8.60 12.03 -13.44
CA SER A 92 -9.79 12.61 -12.77
C SER A 92 -10.72 11.53 -12.22
N LEU A 93 -10.98 10.47 -13.00
CA LEU A 93 -11.81 9.34 -12.58
C LEU A 93 -11.17 8.59 -11.40
N SER A 94 -9.85 8.34 -11.46
CA SER A 94 -9.11 7.72 -10.35
C SER A 94 -9.19 8.56 -9.08
N SER A 95 -9.01 9.88 -9.19
CA SER A 95 -9.15 10.80 -8.06
C SER A 95 -10.57 10.77 -7.47
N LEU A 96 -11.60 10.79 -8.31
CA LEU A 96 -12.99 10.78 -7.86
C LEU A 96 -13.37 9.44 -7.20
N ASN A 97 -12.86 8.32 -7.72
CA ASN A 97 -13.08 6.99 -7.13
C ASN A 97 -12.20 6.71 -5.89
N SER A 98 -11.12 7.47 -5.70
CA SER A 98 -10.32 7.41 -4.46
C SER A 98 -11.02 8.07 -3.27
N THR A 99 -12.03 8.90 -3.54
CA THR A 99 -12.91 9.45 -2.51
C THR A 99 -14.10 8.53 -2.29
N LEU A 100 -14.50 8.39 -1.03
CA LEU A 100 -15.66 7.59 -0.65
C LEU A 100 -16.90 8.08 -1.41
N SER A 101 -17.76 7.17 -1.88
CA SER A 101 -18.95 7.59 -2.63
C SER A 101 -19.86 8.44 -1.76
N THR A 102 -20.68 9.31 -2.36
CA THR A 102 -21.63 10.14 -1.59
C THR A 102 -22.57 9.29 -0.74
N ALA A 103 -22.98 8.11 -1.24
CA ALA A 103 -23.81 7.18 -0.50
C ALA A 103 -23.08 6.62 0.74
N ASP A 104 -21.82 6.23 0.57
CA ASP A 104 -21.00 5.73 1.68
C ASP A 104 -20.69 6.84 2.70
N LEU A 105 -20.51 8.08 2.26
CA LEU A 105 -20.32 9.23 3.15
C LEU A 105 -21.55 9.46 4.02
N ILE A 106 -22.75 9.40 3.43
CA ILE A 106 -24.02 9.52 4.17
C ILE A 106 -24.14 8.39 5.21
N ALA A 107 -23.85 7.15 4.82
CA ALA A 107 -23.90 6.02 5.73
C ALA A 107 -22.91 6.16 6.90
N ASN A 108 -21.68 6.63 6.64
CA ASN A 108 -20.68 6.88 7.69
C ASN A 108 -21.09 8.01 8.62
N VAL A 109 -21.67 9.10 8.10
CA VAL A 109 -22.18 10.19 8.93
C VAL A 109 -23.27 9.68 9.87
N GLN A 110 -24.22 8.90 9.37
CA GLN A 110 -25.29 8.31 10.21
C GLN A 110 -24.73 7.37 11.27
N ALA A 111 -23.73 6.56 10.94
CA ALA A 111 -23.07 5.67 11.89
C ALA A 111 -22.36 6.46 13.00
N LEU A 112 -21.59 7.49 12.63
CA LEU A 112 -20.88 8.36 13.58
C LEU A 112 -21.83 9.16 14.47
N GLU A 113 -22.96 9.63 13.93
CA GLU A 113 -23.99 10.30 14.72
C GLU A 113 -24.63 9.36 15.75
N THR A 114 -24.86 8.10 15.35
CA THR A 114 -25.38 7.07 16.26
C THR A 114 -24.39 6.78 17.38
N GLU A 115 -23.13 6.53 17.04
CA GLU A 115 -22.06 6.29 18.02
C GLU A 115 -21.88 7.48 18.97
N LYS A 116 -21.90 8.71 18.44
CA LYS A 116 -21.85 9.93 19.26
C LYS A 116 -22.99 9.96 20.26
N ASN A 117 -24.23 9.67 19.84
CA ASN A 117 -25.39 9.70 20.72
C ASN A 117 -25.28 8.63 21.81
N GLU A 118 -24.79 7.44 21.48
CA GLU A 118 -24.52 6.37 22.46
C GLU A 118 -23.45 6.78 23.48
N ILE A 119 -22.32 7.33 23.02
CA ILE A 119 -21.23 7.79 23.90
C ILE A 119 -21.72 8.91 24.82
N VAL A 120 -22.48 9.88 24.29
CA VAL A 120 -23.04 10.98 25.07
C VAL A 120 -24.05 10.46 26.10
N GLY A 121 -24.94 9.55 25.72
CA GLY A 121 -25.89 8.94 26.66
C GLY A 121 -25.19 8.18 27.79
N ARG A 122 -24.13 7.43 27.47
CA ARG A 122 -23.29 6.76 28.47
C ARG A 122 -22.57 7.76 29.37
N LEU A 123 -22.04 8.84 28.80
CA LEU A 123 -21.36 9.90 29.54
C LEU A 123 -22.32 10.60 30.51
N ASP A 124 -23.55 10.89 30.07
CA ASP A 124 -24.55 11.54 30.91
C ASP A 124 -25.02 10.63 32.05
N THR A 125 -25.15 9.32 31.79
CA THR A 125 -25.42 8.33 32.84
C THR A 125 -24.27 8.31 33.87
N LEU A 126 -23.02 8.33 33.42
CA LEU A 126 -21.85 8.39 34.30
C LEU A 126 -21.76 9.71 35.09
N LYS A 127 -22.19 10.83 34.49
CA LYS A 127 -22.26 12.14 35.16
C LYS A 127 -23.40 12.22 36.18
N ALA A 128 -24.53 11.54 35.93
CA ALA A 128 -25.69 11.53 36.79
C ALA A 128 -25.55 10.55 37.97
N GLY A 129 -24.68 9.55 37.86
CA GLY A 129 -24.32 8.67 38.96
C GLY A 129 -23.72 9.43 40.15
N LYS A 130 -23.96 8.92 41.37
CA LYS A 130 -23.40 9.46 42.63
C LYS A 130 -21.87 9.32 42.75
N ALA A 131 -21.18 8.81 41.73
CA ALA A 131 -19.74 8.61 41.75
C ALA A 131 -19.04 9.96 41.56
N GLU A 132 -18.25 10.37 42.57
CA GLU A 132 -17.45 11.58 42.52
C GLU A 132 -16.41 11.50 41.39
N LYS A 133 -16.30 12.55 40.60
CA LYS A 133 -15.42 12.60 39.43
C LYS A 133 -13.98 12.82 39.88
N VAL A 134 -13.29 11.74 40.24
CA VAL A 134 -11.87 11.80 40.58
C VAL A 134 -11.05 11.89 39.30
N THR A 135 -10.36 13.00 39.11
CA THR A 135 -9.42 13.16 38.01
C THR A 135 -8.21 12.27 38.21
N LYS A 136 -7.53 11.92 37.11
CA LYS A 136 -6.27 11.16 37.17
C LYS A 136 -5.23 11.83 38.07
N LYS A 137 -5.17 13.17 38.04
CA LYS A 137 -4.25 13.96 38.86
C LYS A 137 -4.53 13.81 40.36
N GLU A 138 -5.78 13.97 40.78
CA GLU A 138 -6.17 13.80 42.18
C GLU A 138 -5.90 12.37 42.66
N ARG A 139 -6.18 11.36 41.83
CA ARG A 139 -5.84 9.96 42.15
C ARG A 139 -4.34 9.76 42.34
N ASP A 140 -3.53 10.30 41.43
CA ASP A 140 -2.07 10.15 41.47
C ASP A 140 -1.47 10.87 42.69
N GLU A 141 -2.04 11.99 43.12
CA GLU A 141 -1.65 12.71 44.34
C GLU A 141 -1.99 11.91 45.60
N VAL A 142 -3.24 11.44 45.72
CA VAL A 142 -3.68 10.59 46.85
C VAL A 142 -2.85 9.30 46.93
N GLU A 143 -2.53 8.68 45.80
CA GLU A 143 -1.73 7.45 45.80
C GLU A 143 -0.26 7.71 46.22
N LYS A 144 0.31 8.87 45.89
CA LYS A 144 1.64 9.27 46.38
C LYS A 144 1.64 9.49 47.89
N GLU A 145 0.62 10.17 48.41
CA GLU A 145 0.47 10.40 49.85
C GLU A 145 0.28 9.08 50.60
N TRP A 146 -0.59 8.20 50.09
CA TRP A 146 -0.82 6.88 50.65
C TRP A 146 0.46 6.03 50.67
N LYS A 147 1.22 6.01 49.57
CA LYS A 147 2.52 5.31 49.51
C LYS A 147 3.50 5.84 50.54
N SER A 148 3.58 7.16 50.68
CA SER A 148 4.49 7.82 51.63
C SER A 148 4.10 7.50 53.07
N ALA A 149 2.82 7.64 53.42
CA ALA A 149 2.29 7.31 54.74
C ALA A 149 2.47 5.82 55.08
N SER A 150 2.22 4.93 54.11
CA SER A 150 2.40 3.48 54.29
C SER A 150 3.86 3.10 54.54
N MET A 151 4.81 3.72 53.82
CA MET A 151 6.24 3.52 54.07
C MET A 151 6.65 3.98 55.47
N ILE A 152 6.15 5.13 55.91
CA ILE A 152 6.44 5.67 57.25
C ILE A 152 5.84 4.75 58.33
N SER A 153 4.58 4.33 58.17
CA SER A 153 3.90 3.42 59.09
C SER A 153 4.67 2.10 59.25
N LYS A 154 5.03 1.43 58.16
CA LYS A 154 5.84 0.20 58.18
C LYS A 154 7.21 0.38 58.84
N ARG A 155 7.85 1.53 58.63
CA ARG A 155 9.13 1.83 59.28
C ARG A 155 8.96 2.03 60.77
N ARG A 156 7.91 2.74 61.20
CA ARG A 156 7.60 2.97 62.63
C ARG A 156 7.21 1.67 63.32
N GLU A 157 6.41 0.83 62.68
CA GLU A 157 6.05 -0.51 63.17
C GLU A 157 7.30 -1.36 63.39
N ARG A 158 8.23 -1.39 62.43
CA ARG A 158 9.51 -2.10 62.60
C ARG A 158 10.32 -1.59 63.78
N ILE A 159 10.44 -0.26 63.92
CA ILE A 159 11.14 0.35 65.05
C ILE A 159 10.47 -0.04 66.38
N ALA A 160 9.14 0.01 66.45
CA ALA A 160 8.40 -0.37 67.65
C ALA A 160 8.61 -1.84 68.02
N VAL A 161 8.58 -2.75 67.05
CA VAL A 161 8.87 -4.18 67.25
C VAL A 161 10.30 -4.40 67.72
N ASP A 162 11.28 -3.74 67.11
CA ASP A 162 12.70 -3.89 67.48
C ASP A 162 12.98 -3.32 68.88
N MET A 163 12.39 -2.17 69.22
CA MET A 163 12.48 -1.59 70.56
C MET A 163 11.81 -2.47 71.61
N TRP A 164 10.65 -3.05 71.30
CA TRP A 164 9.98 -3.97 72.21
C TRP A 164 10.83 -5.21 72.49
N LYS A 165 11.41 -5.83 71.44
CA LYS A 165 12.32 -6.97 71.61
C LYS A 165 13.50 -6.65 72.51
N PHE A 166 14.09 -5.46 72.36
CA PHE A 166 15.19 -5.03 73.23
C PHE A 166 14.78 -4.93 74.71
N ILE A 167 13.58 -4.41 74.98
CA ILE A 167 13.01 -4.36 76.34
C ILE A 167 12.74 -5.78 76.84
N GLU A 168 12.16 -6.62 75.99
CA GLU A 168 11.82 -8.00 76.30
C GLU A 168 13.06 -8.82 76.72
N ASP A 169 14.19 -8.62 76.05
CA ASP A 169 15.48 -9.26 76.36
C ASP A 169 16.03 -8.86 77.75
N MET A 170 15.62 -7.71 78.29
CA MET A 170 16.04 -7.20 79.60
C MET A 170 15.09 -7.60 80.74
N VAL A 171 13.93 -8.19 80.44
CA VAL A 171 12.92 -8.59 81.43
C VAL A 171 12.87 -10.12 81.54
N GLU A 172 13.09 -10.64 82.75
CA GLU A 172 13.05 -12.07 83.02
C GLU A 172 11.64 -12.55 83.43
N GLY A 173 11.14 -13.56 82.72
CA GLY A 173 9.83 -14.18 82.97
C GLY A 173 8.74 -13.68 82.02
N LYS A 174 8.04 -14.62 81.39
CA LYS A 174 7.01 -14.34 80.37
C LYS A 174 5.84 -13.50 80.92
N GLU A 175 5.37 -13.81 82.12
CA GLU A 175 4.24 -13.14 82.77
C GLU A 175 4.51 -11.64 83.00
N LYS A 176 5.71 -11.28 83.44
CA LYS A 176 6.13 -9.89 83.64
C LYS A 176 6.30 -9.11 82.33
N ARG A 177 6.62 -9.80 81.22
CA ARG A 177 6.71 -9.18 79.88
C ARG A 177 5.34 -8.80 79.35
N GLU A 178 4.36 -9.69 79.50
CA GLU A 178 2.96 -9.46 79.12
C GLU A 178 2.34 -8.35 79.97
N GLU A 179 2.50 -8.38 81.29
CA GLU A 179 2.03 -7.31 82.19
C GLU A 179 2.65 -5.94 81.85
N LEU A 180 3.94 -5.91 81.50
CA LEU A 180 4.62 -4.67 81.09
C LEU A 180 4.08 -4.17 79.74
N ARG A 181 3.79 -5.08 78.80
CA ARG A 181 3.25 -4.75 77.47
C ARG A 181 1.85 -4.14 77.57
N GLU A 182 1.01 -4.75 78.40
CA GLU A 182 -0.34 -4.29 78.71
C GLU A 182 -0.30 -2.92 79.40
N SER A 183 0.60 -2.74 80.38
CA SER A 183 0.76 -1.45 81.07
C SER A 183 1.23 -0.31 80.17
N LEU A 184 1.92 -0.63 79.08
CA LEU A 184 2.38 0.32 78.07
C LEU A 184 1.38 0.51 76.93
N GLY A 185 0.25 -0.22 76.95
CA GLY A 185 -0.82 -0.12 75.95
C GLY A 185 -0.40 -0.57 74.55
N LEU A 186 0.47 -1.58 74.45
CA LEU A 186 1.01 -2.09 73.18
C LEU A 186 0.26 -3.32 72.64
N ASP A 187 -0.91 -3.63 73.18
CA ASP A 187 -1.73 -4.79 72.84
C ASP A 187 -2.90 -4.50 71.87
N GLU A 188 -2.99 -3.26 71.37
CA GLU A 188 -3.90 -2.86 70.27
C GLU A 188 -3.16 -2.42 69.01
#